data_AF-A0AAP0FUF9-F1
#
_entry.id   AF-A0AAP0FUF9-F1
#
_cell.length_a   1.000
_cell.length_b   1.000
_cell.length_c   1.000
_cell.angle_alpha   90.00
_cell.angle_beta   90.00
_cell.angle_gamma   90.00
#
_symmetry.space_group_name_H-M   'P 1'
#
loop_
_entity.id
_entity.type
_entity.pdbx_description
1 polymer ?
#
loop_
_entity_poly.entity_id
_entity_poly.type
_entity_poly.pdbx_seq_one_letter_code
_entity_poly.pdbx_strand_id
1 'polypeptide(L)'
;MATASFGRNLNPIPGLAGRGVVRQCGCPSITKPLLLRRRAISIRSGPGDIDLYNGRRGECIRTPLRYSSDSLIAASQAHASLALPPRRSKEKICLFFCEEMRELAERVAMESDAIELRSINWRTFDDGFPNLFIPDADGIRGQHVSFLASFSSPRTIFEQVSIIYALPRLFVSSFTVVLPFFVTGSSERMEEEGDVATASTLARIFSNIPISRGGPSSLVIYDIHALQERFYFGDNVLPCFESGMPLLKNRLQKLPDSDNISIAFPDEGSWKRFHKQLQHYPVIVCTKVREGDQRFVRLKEGDPKGRHVVIVDDFVQSGGTLIECQKVLAAHGAAKISAYVTHGIFPNKTWQRFKYEDGDGPDKRMEYFWITDSCPLTVKDVKGVQPFEVLSLAGSIVDALQI
;
A
#
# COMPACT_ATOMS: atom_id res chain seq x y z
N MET A 1 -5.28 -19.90 41.59
CA MET A 1 -6.35 -19.76 42.60
C MET A 1 -6.34 -18.33 43.12
N ALA A 2 -7.53 -17.78 43.37
CA ALA A 2 -7.84 -16.48 43.98
C ALA A 2 -7.67 -15.20 43.14
N THR A 3 -8.79 -14.85 42.50
CA THR A 3 -9.26 -13.50 42.17
C THR A 3 -9.39 -12.59 43.39
N ALA A 4 -9.13 -11.28 43.25
CA ALA A 4 -9.84 -10.25 44.01
C ALA A 4 -9.78 -8.89 43.30
N SER A 5 -10.90 -8.55 42.67
CA SER A 5 -11.31 -7.19 42.31
C SER A 5 -11.65 -6.37 43.55
N PHE A 6 -11.35 -5.07 43.57
CA PHE A 6 -12.22 -4.10 44.23
C PHE A 6 -12.14 -2.75 43.51
N GLY A 7 -13.28 -2.33 42.97
CA GLY A 7 -13.53 -0.95 42.59
C GLY A 7 -14.45 -0.27 43.61
N ARG A 8 -14.62 1.04 43.41
CA ARG A 8 -15.75 1.95 43.74
C ARG A 8 -15.20 3.29 44.24
N ASN A 9 -15.32 4.33 43.42
CA ASN A 9 -16.42 5.32 43.42
C ASN A 9 -16.36 6.24 44.64
N LEU A 10 -16.33 7.56 44.41
CA LEU A 10 -17.45 8.46 44.74
C LEU A 10 -17.20 9.87 44.16
N ASN A 11 -18.32 10.50 43.82
CA ASN A 11 -18.52 11.68 42.98
C ASN A 11 -18.59 12.99 43.84
N PRO A 12 -18.87 14.19 43.28
CA PRO A 12 -18.21 15.47 43.58
C PRO A 12 -19.04 16.44 44.48
N ILE A 13 -18.81 17.77 44.34
CA ILE A 13 -19.60 18.99 44.75
C ILE A 13 -18.82 19.89 45.77
N PRO A 14 -18.94 21.25 45.83
CA PRO A 14 -18.85 22.32 44.81
C PRO A 14 -18.05 23.60 45.25
N GLY A 15 -17.79 24.49 44.28
CA GLY A 15 -17.77 25.98 44.32
C GLY A 15 -17.24 26.79 45.52
N LEU A 16 -16.35 27.77 45.24
CA LEU A 16 -16.44 29.12 45.80
C LEU A 16 -15.58 30.13 45.01
N ALA A 17 -16.13 31.32 44.89
CA ALA A 17 -15.70 32.46 44.07
C ALA A 17 -14.60 33.31 44.73
N GLY A 18 -13.85 34.08 43.92
CA GLY A 18 -13.14 35.27 44.42
C GLY A 18 -11.95 35.77 43.59
N ARG A 19 -12.16 36.89 42.86
CA ARG A 19 -11.27 38.07 42.65
C ARG A 19 -9.75 37.78 42.50
N GLY A 20 -9.08 38.06 41.38
CA GLY A 20 -9.04 39.31 40.63
C GLY A 20 -7.95 40.25 41.16
N VAL A 21 -6.71 40.15 40.68
CA VAL A 21 -5.73 41.27 40.61
C VAL A 21 -4.82 41.10 39.38
N VAL A 22 -4.76 42.19 38.62
CA VAL A 22 -4.03 42.43 37.38
C VAL A 22 -2.52 42.58 37.63
N ARG A 23 -1.68 41.98 36.77
CA ARG A 23 -0.35 42.51 36.44
C ARG A 23 -0.10 42.43 34.94
N GLN A 24 -0.03 43.61 34.33
CA GLN A 24 0.41 43.88 32.96
C GLN A 24 1.93 43.68 32.86
N CYS A 25 2.38 42.93 31.86
CA CYS A 25 3.73 43.02 31.31
C CYS A 25 3.59 43.47 29.86
N GLY A 26 4.05 44.69 29.58
CA GLY A 26 4.03 45.29 28.26
C GLY A 26 5.10 44.71 27.34
N CYS A 27 4.74 44.53 26.08
CA CYS A 27 5.69 44.39 24.96
C CYS A 27 5.32 45.46 23.91
N PRO A 28 6.29 46.23 23.39
CA PRO A 28 6.02 47.35 22.51
C PRO A 28 5.76 46.89 21.07
N SER A 29 4.75 47.51 20.48
CA SER A 29 4.39 47.47 19.07
C SER A 29 5.47 48.08 18.17
N ILE A 30 5.87 47.36 17.12
CA ILE A 30 6.52 47.95 15.94
C ILE A 30 5.68 47.62 14.70
N THR A 31 5.07 48.67 14.17
CA THR A 31 4.39 48.76 12.89
C THR A 31 5.39 49.06 11.78
N LYS A 32 5.36 48.30 10.67
CA LYS A 32 5.51 48.78 9.28
C LYS A 32 5.36 47.61 8.27
N PRO A 33 4.56 47.75 7.20
CA PRO A 33 4.38 46.72 6.19
C PRO A 33 5.45 46.83 5.08
N LEU A 34 6.08 45.70 4.74
CA LEU A 34 6.98 45.55 3.59
C LEU A 34 6.15 45.21 2.34
N LEU A 35 6.03 46.17 1.42
CA LEU A 35 5.53 45.97 0.06
C LEU A 35 6.47 45.02 -0.71
N LEU A 36 6.03 43.78 -0.97
CA LEU A 36 6.62 42.96 -2.03
C LEU A 36 6.05 43.39 -3.38
N ARG A 37 6.89 44.05 -4.20
CA ARG A 37 6.61 44.32 -5.61
C ARG A 37 6.58 43.00 -6.39
N ARG A 38 5.40 42.61 -6.87
CA ARG A 38 5.24 41.63 -7.95
C ARG A 38 5.82 42.23 -9.24
N ARG A 39 6.92 41.68 -9.76
CA ARG A 39 7.32 41.88 -11.16
C ARG A 39 6.61 40.83 -12.01
N ALA A 40 5.66 41.28 -12.82
CA ALA A 40 5.08 40.51 -13.89
C ALA A 40 6.15 40.31 -14.99
N ILE A 41 6.45 39.05 -15.32
CA ILE A 41 7.21 38.70 -16.52
C ILE A 41 6.17 38.56 -17.64
N SER A 42 6.12 39.55 -18.53
CA SER A 42 5.39 39.48 -19.79
C SER A 42 6.31 38.86 -20.82
N ILE A 43 5.96 37.68 -21.32
CA ILE A 43 6.60 37.09 -22.50
C ILE A 43 5.86 37.65 -23.72
N ARG A 44 6.51 38.55 -24.45
CA ARG A 44 6.13 38.91 -25.83
C ARG A 44 7.14 38.28 -26.78
N SER A 45 6.63 37.48 -27.70
CA SER A 45 7.30 36.96 -28.87
C SER A 45 7.48 38.06 -29.94
N GLY A 46 8.67 38.15 -30.53
CA GLY A 46 8.99 38.99 -31.68
C GLY A 46 10.43 38.72 -32.17
N PRO A 47 10.69 38.64 -33.48
CA PRO A 47 11.92 38.07 -34.06
C PRO A 47 13.00 39.13 -34.27
N GLY A 48 14.27 38.73 -34.29
CA GLY A 48 15.37 39.61 -34.69
C GLY A 48 16.75 38.99 -34.50
N ASP A 49 17.39 38.67 -35.63
CA ASP A 49 18.78 38.28 -35.78
C ASP A 49 19.76 39.28 -35.15
N ILE A 50 20.82 38.79 -34.50
CA ILE A 50 22.11 39.50 -34.45
C ILE A 50 23.26 38.47 -34.55
N ASP A 51 24.04 38.67 -35.60
CA ASP A 51 25.30 38.02 -35.94
C ASP A 51 26.45 38.32 -34.95
N LEU A 52 27.26 37.27 -34.75
CA LEU A 52 28.73 37.24 -34.65
C LEU A 52 29.46 38.38 -33.90
N TYR A 53 30.11 38.02 -32.79
CA TYR A 53 31.50 38.45 -32.57
C TYR A 53 32.38 37.32 -32.01
N ASN A 54 33.56 37.24 -32.62
CA ASN A 54 34.55 36.19 -32.60
C ASN A 54 35.65 36.50 -31.57
N GLY A 55 36.23 35.50 -30.90
CA GLY A 55 37.44 35.75 -30.11
C GLY A 55 37.97 34.65 -29.18
N ARG A 56 38.83 33.79 -29.76
CA ARG A 56 40.05 33.17 -29.19
C ARG A 56 40.02 31.68 -28.79
N ARG A 57 40.45 30.89 -29.80
CA ARG A 57 41.59 29.95 -29.82
C ARG A 57 41.67 28.85 -28.74
N GLY A 58 41.27 27.64 -29.14
CA GLY A 58 41.86 26.37 -28.70
C GLY A 58 42.15 25.51 -29.94
N GLU A 59 43.42 25.24 -30.21
CA GLU A 59 43.89 24.45 -31.35
C GLU A 59 43.49 22.97 -31.21
N CYS A 60 42.89 22.41 -32.27
CA CYS A 60 42.55 20.99 -32.36
C CYS A 60 43.51 20.33 -33.36
N ILE A 61 44.46 19.56 -32.85
CA ILE A 61 45.42 18.79 -33.65
C ILE A 61 44.66 17.61 -34.28
N ARG A 62 44.43 17.66 -35.59
CA ARG A 62 43.91 16.55 -36.38
C ARG A 62 45.06 15.73 -36.95
N THR A 63 45.26 14.52 -36.44
CA THR A 63 46.09 13.48 -37.07
C THR A 63 45.25 12.71 -38.11
N PRO A 64 45.72 12.53 -39.36
CA PRO A 64 45.02 11.70 -40.34
C PRO A 64 45.44 10.23 -40.18
N LEU A 65 44.50 9.37 -39.79
CA LEU A 65 44.66 7.92 -39.90
C LEU A 65 44.47 7.50 -41.37
N ARG A 66 45.55 7.09 -42.01
CA ARG A 66 45.53 6.40 -43.31
C ARG A 66 45.00 4.99 -43.10
N TYR A 67 43.86 4.67 -43.70
CA TYR A 67 43.41 3.28 -43.86
C TYR A 67 44.06 2.71 -45.14
N SER A 68 44.97 1.76 -45.00
CA SER A 68 45.44 0.95 -46.13
C SER A 68 44.42 -0.16 -46.39
N SER A 69 43.83 -0.13 -47.58
CA SER A 69 43.02 -1.21 -48.13
C SER A 69 43.93 -2.33 -48.63
N ASP A 70 44.40 -3.21 -47.75
CA ASP A 70 45.05 -4.47 -48.15
C ASP A 70 45.16 -5.41 -46.93
N SER A 71 44.12 -6.22 -46.73
CA SER A 71 44.18 -7.57 -46.12
C SER A 71 42.76 -8.08 -45.85
N LEU A 72 41.93 -8.16 -46.89
CA LEU A 72 40.78 -9.05 -46.90
C LEU A 72 41.20 -10.24 -47.74
N ILE A 73 41.38 -11.39 -47.07
CA ILE A 73 41.47 -12.78 -47.55
C ILE A 73 42.53 -13.48 -46.69
N ALA A 74 42.04 -14.25 -45.70
CA ALA A 74 42.65 -15.46 -45.11
C ALA A 74 42.37 -15.54 -43.59
N ALA A 75 41.18 -16.04 -43.23
CA ALA A 75 40.99 -16.81 -42.00
C ALA A 75 39.66 -17.57 -42.13
N SER A 76 39.72 -18.71 -42.83
CA SER A 76 38.64 -19.69 -42.87
C SER A 76 38.60 -20.48 -41.56
N GLN A 77 37.38 -20.75 -41.09
CA GLN A 77 37.01 -21.85 -40.21
C GLN A 77 37.63 -21.88 -38.80
N ALA A 78 37.00 -21.13 -37.90
CA ALA A 78 36.82 -21.57 -36.52
C ALA A 78 35.36 -21.31 -36.14
N HIS A 79 34.46 -22.25 -36.48
CA HIS A 79 33.13 -22.32 -35.88
C HIS A 79 33.29 -22.79 -34.43
N ALA A 80 33.71 -21.89 -33.54
CA ALA A 80 33.40 -22.05 -32.14
C ALA A 80 31.89 -21.91 -32.01
N SER A 81 31.21 -23.05 -31.81
CA SER A 81 29.86 -23.09 -31.28
C SER A 81 29.87 -22.31 -29.97
N LEU A 82 29.51 -21.02 -30.02
CA LEU A 82 29.15 -20.27 -28.84
C LEU A 82 27.87 -20.93 -28.34
N ALA A 83 28.03 -21.91 -27.45
CA ALA A 83 26.92 -22.48 -26.73
C ALA A 83 26.18 -21.30 -26.11
N LEU A 84 24.91 -21.14 -26.45
CA LEU A 84 24.00 -20.28 -25.69
C LEU A 84 24.27 -20.58 -24.21
N PRO A 85 24.44 -19.55 -23.35
CA PRO A 85 24.62 -19.80 -21.93
C PRO A 85 23.51 -20.76 -21.48
N PRO A 86 23.82 -21.75 -20.63
CA PRO A 86 22.81 -22.68 -20.15
C PRO A 86 21.60 -21.87 -19.71
N ARG A 87 20.39 -22.26 -20.14
CA ARG A 87 19.14 -21.66 -19.66
C ARG A 87 19.29 -21.49 -18.16
N ARG A 88 19.35 -20.23 -17.69
CA ARG A 88 19.47 -19.87 -16.28
C ARG A 88 18.47 -20.77 -15.54
N SER A 89 18.95 -21.68 -14.69
CA SER A 89 18.08 -22.35 -13.74
C SER A 89 17.28 -21.23 -13.08
N LYS A 90 15.94 -21.31 -13.04
CA LYS A 90 15.11 -20.28 -12.39
C LYS A 90 15.76 -19.96 -11.04
N GLU A 91 16.26 -18.74 -10.90
CA GLU A 91 17.00 -18.35 -9.71
C GLU A 91 16.02 -18.45 -8.54
N LYS A 92 16.35 -19.26 -7.54
CA LYS A 92 15.49 -19.46 -6.39
C LYS A 92 15.42 -18.18 -5.56
N ILE A 93 14.25 -17.90 -5.03
CA ILE A 93 14.00 -16.77 -4.14
C ILE A 93 13.77 -17.32 -2.74
N CYS A 94 14.64 -16.95 -1.81
CA CYS A 94 14.48 -17.25 -0.40
C CYS A 94 13.41 -16.32 0.19
N LEU A 95 12.20 -16.82 0.43
CA LEU A 95 11.11 -16.07 1.01
C LEU A 95 11.05 -16.27 2.53
N PHE A 96 11.49 -15.26 3.26
CA PHE A 96 11.21 -15.12 4.69
C PHE A 96 9.81 -14.52 4.90
N PHE A 97 9.20 -14.79 6.05
CA PHE A 97 7.87 -14.28 6.37
C PHE A 97 7.70 -14.07 7.88
N CYS A 98 6.80 -13.16 8.27
CA CYS A 98 6.35 -13.09 9.66
C CYS A 98 5.34 -14.21 9.96
N GLU A 99 5.24 -14.62 11.21
CA GLU A 99 4.41 -15.78 11.59
C GLU A 99 2.93 -15.60 11.21
N GLU A 100 2.39 -14.37 11.30
CA GLU A 100 0.99 -14.13 10.92
C GLU A 100 0.74 -14.38 9.42
N MET A 101 1.76 -14.28 8.58
CA MET A 101 1.66 -14.49 7.13
C MET A 101 1.97 -15.92 6.69
N ARG A 102 2.14 -16.87 7.61
CA ARG A 102 2.47 -18.27 7.29
C ARG A 102 1.54 -18.88 6.22
N GLU A 103 0.22 -18.76 6.40
CA GLU A 103 -0.73 -19.33 5.44
C GLU A 103 -0.58 -18.73 4.03
N LEU A 104 -0.27 -17.43 3.93
CA LEU A 104 -0.05 -16.77 2.64
C LEU A 104 1.31 -17.17 2.04
N ALA A 105 2.36 -17.23 2.86
CA ALA A 105 3.69 -17.66 2.41
C ALA A 105 3.66 -19.09 1.84
N GLU A 106 2.95 -20.01 2.52
CA GLU A 106 2.76 -21.38 2.04
C GLU A 106 2.03 -21.42 0.69
N ARG A 107 0.98 -20.61 0.50
CA ARG A 107 0.31 -20.49 -0.81
C ARG A 107 1.23 -19.92 -1.87
N VAL A 108 2.01 -18.87 -1.57
CA VAL A 108 2.99 -18.29 -2.51
C VAL A 108 4.00 -19.35 -2.96
N ALA A 109 4.48 -20.18 -2.04
CA ALA A 109 5.40 -21.28 -2.37
C ALA A 109 4.74 -22.40 -3.19
N MET A 110 3.46 -22.68 -2.98
CA MET A 110 2.71 -23.64 -3.80
C MET A 110 2.48 -23.18 -5.24
N GLU A 111 2.37 -21.87 -5.46
CA GLU A 111 2.14 -21.27 -6.78
C GLU A 111 3.41 -21.26 -7.66
N SER A 112 4.61 -21.42 -7.08
CA SER A 112 5.86 -21.39 -7.84
C SER A 112 7.01 -22.15 -7.18
N ASP A 113 7.58 -23.12 -7.90
CA ASP A 113 8.77 -23.88 -7.51
C ASP A 113 10.04 -23.01 -7.34
N ALA A 114 10.00 -21.75 -7.78
CA ALA A 114 11.12 -20.81 -7.59
C ALA A 114 11.18 -20.24 -6.16
N ILE A 115 10.10 -20.35 -5.38
CA ILE A 115 10.02 -19.83 -4.02
C ILE A 115 10.47 -20.89 -3.02
N GLU A 116 11.46 -20.55 -2.20
CA GLU A 116 11.93 -21.38 -1.11
C GLU A 116 11.66 -20.69 0.23
N LEU A 117 10.79 -21.29 1.04
CA LEU A 117 10.42 -20.73 2.34
C LEU A 117 11.58 -20.80 3.32
N ARG A 118 11.82 -19.68 4.01
CA ARG A 118 12.80 -19.56 5.09
C ARG A 118 12.12 -19.04 6.35
N SER A 119 12.59 -19.51 7.51
CA SER A 119 12.02 -19.17 8.80
C SER A 119 12.88 -18.15 9.56
N ILE A 120 12.28 -17.51 10.57
CA ILE A 120 12.96 -16.65 11.54
C ILE A 120 12.59 -17.15 12.93
N ASN A 121 13.57 -17.14 13.84
CA ASN A 121 13.32 -17.41 15.24
C ASN A 121 12.93 -16.09 15.94
N TRP A 122 11.62 -15.89 16.12
CA TRP A 122 11.02 -14.74 16.80
C TRP A 122 11.01 -14.94 18.32
N ARG A 123 12.14 -14.75 19.00
CA ARG A 123 12.22 -14.87 20.47
C ARG A 123 12.06 -13.50 21.13
N THR A 124 11.84 -13.49 22.44
CA THR A 124 11.69 -12.27 23.24
C THR A 124 12.53 -12.40 24.50
N PHE A 125 13.18 -11.32 24.94
CA PHE A 125 13.80 -11.22 26.26
C PHE A 125 12.74 -11.05 27.35
N ASP A 126 13.14 -11.18 28.62
CA ASP A 126 12.23 -11.07 29.76
C ASP A 126 11.62 -9.66 29.94
N ASP A 127 12.27 -8.63 29.38
CA ASP A 127 11.78 -7.24 29.36
C ASP A 127 10.79 -6.95 28.21
N GLY A 128 10.50 -7.95 27.37
CA GLY A 128 9.57 -7.85 26.25
C GLY A 128 10.18 -7.38 24.93
N PHE A 129 11.48 -7.00 24.90
CA PHE A 129 12.16 -6.64 23.66
C PHE A 129 12.51 -7.87 22.81
N PRO A 130 12.57 -7.74 21.48
CA PRO A 130 12.77 -8.88 20.59
C PRO A 130 14.22 -9.41 20.63
N ASN A 131 14.36 -10.73 20.68
CA ASN A 131 15.62 -11.49 20.56
C ASN A 131 15.58 -12.33 19.28
N LEU A 132 15.88 -11.69 18.16
CA LEU A 132 15.62 -12.26 16.83
C LEU A 132 16.84 -13.02 16.31
N PHE A 133 16.61 -14.13 15.62
CA PHE A 133 17.68 -14.90 14.99
C PHE A 133 17.26 -15.40 13.62
N ILE A 134 18.13 -15.22 12.63
CA ILE A 134 17.94 -15.68 11.24
C ILE A 134 18.77 -16.96 11.06
N PRO A 135 18.13 -18.14 11.03
CA PRO A 135 18.83 -19.41 10.77
C PRO A 135 19.45 -19.42 9.37
N ASP A 136 20.57 -20.13 9.22
CA ASP A 136 21.25 -20.32 7.93
C ASP A 136 21.58 -18.99 7.18
N ALA A 137 22.03 -17.98 7.93
CA ALA A 137 22.41 -16.67 7.38
C ALA A 137 23.54 -16.76 6.34
N ASP A 138 24.43 -17.75 6.44
CA ASP A 138 25.47 -17.98 5.44
C ASP A 138 24.89 -18.58 4.14
N GLY A 139 23.84 -19.39 4.24
CA GLY A 139 23.19 -20.03 3.11
C GLY A 139 22.55 -19.02 2.14
N ILE A 140 22.07 -17.87 2.62
CA ILE A 140 21.38 -16.87 1.78
C ILE A 140 22.33 -15.89 1.06
N ARG A 141 23.64 -15.99 1.29
CA ARG A 141 24.63 -15.09 0.66
C ARG A 141 24.58 -15.24 -0.87
N GLY A 142 24.49 -14.12 -1.58
CA GLY A 142 24.40 -14.12 -3.05
C GLY A 142 23.07 -14.63 -3.62
N GLN A 143 22.07 -14.91 -2.78
CA GLN A 143 20.73 -15.29 -3.24
C GLN A 143 19.79 -14.09 -3.38
N HIS A 144 18.69 -14.28 -4.10
CA HIS A 144 17.56 -13.36 -4.10
C HIS A 144 16.73 -13.62 -2.85
N VAL A 145 16.53 -12.60 -2.03
CA VAL A 145 15.85 -12.72 -0.75
C VAL A 145 14.61 -11.83 -0.73
N SER A 146 13.52 -12.35 -0.19
CA SER A 146 12.29 -11.60 0.02
C SER A 146 11.78 -11.75 1.44
N PHE A 147 11.04 -10.74 1.92
CA PHE A 147 10.39 -10.78 3.23
C PHE A 147 8.91 -10.41 3.10
N LEU A 148 8.01 -11.36 3.40
CA LEU A 148 6.56 -11.14 3.47
C LEU A 148 6.19 -10.64 4.88
N ALA A 149 5.86 -9.36 4.97
CA ALA A 149 5.59 -8.63 6.20
C ALA A 149 4.08 -8.51 6.50
N SER A 150 3.75 -8.31 7.77
CA SER A 150 2.41 -7.93 8.23
C SER A 150 2.50 -7.08 9.48
N PHE A 151 2.13 -5.80 9.40
CA PHE A 151 2.28 -4.86 10.51
C PHE A 151 1.02 -4.81 11.38
N SER A 152 0.69 -5.92 12.04
CA SER A 152 -0.53 -6.07 12.83
C SER A 152 -0.57 -5.17 14.09
N SER A 153 0.60 -4.79 14.61
CA SER A 153 0.74 -3.95 15.81
C SER A 153 2.08 -3.18 15.84
N PRO A 154 2.20 -2.10 16.64
CA PRO A 154 3.47 -1.40 16.83
C PRO A 154 4.63 -2.30 17.28
N ARG A 155 4.33 -3.31 18.10
CA ARG A 155 5.32 -4.32 18.52
C ARG A 155 5.88 -5.06 17.30
N THR A 156 4.99 -5.63 16.50
CA THR A 156 5.35 -6.40 15.29
C THR A 156 6.11 -5.56 14.26
N ILE A 157 5.82 -4.26 14.16
CA ILE A 157 6.56 -3.34 13.29
C ILE A 157 8.04 -3.30 13.71
N PHE A 158 8.34 -3.12 14.99
CA PHE A 158 9.71 -2.98 15.47
C PHE A 158 10.55 -4.25 15.22
N GLU A 159 9.99 -5.42 15.53
CA GLU A 159 10.67 -6.71 15.33
C GLU A 159 10.87 -7.01 13.84
N GLN A 160 9.85 -6.81 13.00
CA GLN A 160 9.96 -7.07 11.57
C GLN A 160 10.90 -6.08 10.88
N VAL A 161 10.85 -4.79 11.21
CA VAL A 161 11.81 -3.78 10.69
C VAL A 161 13.25 -4.17 11.04
N SER A 162 13.49 -4.73 12.23
CA SER A 162 14.81 -5.20 12.64
C SER A 162 15.34 -6.31 11.72
N ILE A 163 14.49 -7.27 11.33
CA ILE A 163 14.84 -8.30 10.33
C ILE A 163 15.04 -7.70 8.95
N ILE A 164 14.12 -6.84 8.51
CA ILE A 164 14.15 -6.19 7.20
C ILE A 164 15.45 -5.38 7.02
N TYR A 165 15.97 -4.76 8.09
CA TYR A 165 17.25 -4.06 8.07
C TYR A 165 18.47 -5.01 8.09
N ALA A 166 18.32 -6.21 8.66
CA ALA A 166 19.41 -7.18 8.76
C ALA A 166 19.62 -7.95 7.45
N LEU A 167 18.55 -8.39 6.78
CA LEU A 167 18.62 -9.28 5.61
C LEU A 167 19.51 -8.75 4.47
N PRO A 168 19.40 -7.48 4.01
CA PRO A 168 20.29 -6.94 2.98
C PRO A 168 21.78 -6.97 3.36
N ARG A 169 22.08 -6.82 4.66
CA ARG A 169 23.46 -6.81 5.19
C ARG A 169 24.10 -8.20 5.22
N LEU A 170 23.31 -9.25 5.03
CA LEU A 170 23.79 -10.63 4.90
C LEU A 170 24.28 -10.95 3.48
N PHE A 171 24.69 -9.93 2.73
CA PHE A 171 25.37 -10.07 1.44
C PHE A 171 24.54 -10.78 0.36
N VAL A 172 23.22 -10.59 0.43
CA VAL A 172 22.23 -11.09 -0.53
C VAL A 172 22.37 -10.36 -1.87
N SER A 173 21.97 -11.02 -2.97
CA SER A 173 22.02 -10.48 -4.33
C SER A 173 21.00 -9.38 -4.52
N SER A 174 19.73 -9.63 -4.19
CA SER A 174 18.67 -8.61 -4.15
C SER A 174 17.80 -8.79 -2.92
N PHE A 175 17.07 -7.72 -2.55
CA PHE A 175 16.11 -7.78 -1.46
C PHE A 175 14.77 -7.13 -1.84
N THR A 176 13.68 -7.85 -1.62
CA THR A 176 12.31 -7.36 -1.81
C THR A 176 11.51 -7.52 -0.52
N VAL A 177 10.91 -6.43 -0.05
CA VAL A 177 9.91 -6.49 1.02
C VAL A 177 8.53 -6.50 0.38
N VAL A 178 7.72 -7.49 0.71
CA VAL A 178 6.29 -7.51 0.37
C VAL A 178 5.53 -7.12 1.62
N LEU A 179 4.96 -5.91 1.64
CA LEU A 179 4.08 -5.43 2.70
C LEU A 179 2.68 -5.27 2.10
N PRO A 180 1.81 -6.29 2.16
CA PRO A 180 0.53 -6.25 1.48
C PRO A 180 -0.33 -5.06 1.86
N PHE A 181 -0.32 -4.64 3.13
CA PHE A 181 -1.10 -3.49 3.61
C PHE A 181 -0.20 -2.46 4.29
N PHE A 182 -0.24 -1.21 3.80
CA PHE A 182 0.48 -0.07 4.38
C PHE A 182 -0.33 0.57 5.51
N VAL A 183 -0.10 0.09 6.74
CA VAL A 183 -1.01 0.29 7.89
C VAL A 183 -1.22 1.73 8.35
N THR A 184 -0.29 2.63 8.06
CA THR A 184 -0.40 4.06 8.39
C THR A 184 -0.88 4.91 7.21
N GLY A 185 -1.24 4.32 6.08
CA GLY A 185 -1.58 5.03 4.84
C GLY A 185 -2.79 5.96 4.95
N SER A 186 -3.69 5.75 5.91
CA SER A 186 -4.82 6.67 6.14
C SER A 186 -4.46 7.92 6.97
N SER A 187 -3.21 8.03 7.41
CA SER A 187 -2.65 9.16 8.14
C SER A 187 -1.54 9.79 7.28
N GLU A 188 -1.91 10.12 6.05
CA GLU A 188 -1.01 10.62 5.01
C GLU A 188 -0.92 12.14 4.97
N ARG A 189 -1.83 12.89 5.59
CA ARG A 189 -1.87 14.35 5.54
C ARG A 189 -2.05 14.97 6.92
N MET A 190 -1.63 16.22 7.03
CA MET A 190 -1.95 17.09 8.17
C MET A 190 -3.22 17.87 7.82
N GLU A 191 -4.24 17.81 8.66
CA GLU A 191 -5.43 18.65 8.51
C GLU A 191 -5.26 19.95 9.29
N GLU A 192 -4.60 19.88 10.45
CA GLU A 192 -4.24 21.01 11.29
C GLU A 192 -2.74 21.01 11.64
N GLU A 193 -2.21 22.18 12.02
CA GLU A 193 -0.82 22.30 12.47
C GLU A 193 -0.61 21.47 13.74
N GLY A 194 0.40 20.60 13.73
CA GLY A 194 0.68 19.66 14.82
C GLY A 194 0.19 18.23 14.57
N ASP A 195 -0.65 18.00 13.55
CA ASP A 195 -0.94 16.64 13.09
C ASP A 195 0.33 15.95 12.62
N VAL A 196 0.46 14.66 12.92
CA VAL A 196 1.62 13.86 12.51
C VAL A 196 1.19 12.89 11.42
N ALA A 197 1.70 13.10 10.20
CA ALA A 197 1.50 12.19 9.08
C ALA A 197 2.31 10.90 9.26
N THR A 198 1.76 9.93 9.98
CA THR A 198 2.45 8.68 10.31
C THR A 198 2.76 7.80 9.08
N ALA A 199 2.05 7.98 7.96
CA ALA A 199 2.40 7.40 6.67
C ALA A 199 3.83 7.81 6.24
N SER A 200 4.15 9.10 6.37
CA SER A 200 5.46 9.65 6.03
C SER A 200 6.55 9.06 6.91
N THR A 201 6.31 8.99 8.22
CA THR A 201 7.26 8.37 9.17
C THR A 201 7.59 6.93 8.80
N LEU A 202 6.57 6.11 8.51
CA LEU A 202 6.79 4.71 8.15
C LEU A 202 7.52 4.57 6.81
N ALA A 203 7.16 5.37 5.80
CA ALA A 203 7.87 5.39 4.52
C ALA A 203 9.34 5.80 4.68
N ARG A 204 9.65 6.74 5.60
CA ARG A 204 11.04 7.14 5.91
C ARG A 204 11.82 6.06 6.63
N ILE A 205 11.18 5.25 7.46
CA ILE A 205 11.79 4.03 8.02
C ILE A 205 12.17 3.08 6.87
N PHE A 206 11.23 2.76 5.96
CA PHE A 206 11.52 1.92 4.79
C PHE A 206 12.63 2.49 3.89
N SER A 207 12.70 3.81 3.77
CA SER A 207 13.73 4.50 2.97
C SER A 207 15.15 4.35 3.52
N ASN A 208 15.30 3.88 4.76
CA ASN A 208 16.59 3.67 5.41
C ASN A 208 16.98 2.17 5.45
N ILE A 209 16.25 1.30 4.75
CA ILE A 209 16.66 -0.08 4.55
C ILE A 209 18.03 -0.10 3.86
N PRO A 210 19.01 -0.88 4.37
CA PRO A 210 20.32 -0.98 3.74
C PRO A 210 20.23 -1.53 2.32
N ILE A 211 21.08 -1.01 1.45
CA ILE A 211 21.20 -1.46 0.06
C ILE A 211 21.83 -2.86 0.02
N SER A 212 21.24 -3.76 -0.76
CA SER A 212 21.77 -5.10 -1.04
C SER A 212 22.90 -5.04 -2.07
N ARG A 213 23.59 -6.16 -2.37
CA ARG A 213 24.70 -6.14 -3.36
C ARG A 213 24.24 -5.73 -4.77
N GLY A 214 23.02 -6.11 -5.15
CA GLY A 214 22.43 -5.81 -6.44
C GLY A 214 21.68 -4.48 -6.50
N GLY A 215 21.64 -3.72 -5.40
CA GLY A 215 21.06 -2.38 -5.38
C GLY A 215 19.96 -2.17 -4.34
N PRO A 216 19.21 -1.05 -4.49
CA PRO A 216 18.12 -0.67 -3.60
C PRO A 216 17.10 -1.79 -3.39
N SER A 217 16.50 -1.81 -2.20
CA SER A 217 15.47 -2.80 -1.90
C SER A 217 14.17 -2.43 -2.59
N SER A 218 13.47 -3.42 -3.15
CA SER A 218 12.12 -3.22 -3.67
C SER A 218 11.09 -3.32 -2.54
N LEU A 219 10.03 -2.51 -2.58
CA LEU A 219 8.94 -2.54 -1.60
C LEU A 219 7.61 -2.69 -2.32
N VAL A 220 7.02 -3.88 -2.26
CA VAL A 220 5.73 -4.20 -2.89
C VAL A 220 4.60 -3.90 -1.90
N ILE A 221 3.68 -3.02 -2.27
CA ILE A 221 2.51 -2.63 -1.49
C ILE A 221 1.28 -2.73 -2.38
N TYR A 222 0.18 -3.29 -1.86
CA TYR A 222 -1.08 -3.36 -2.59
C TYR A 222 -1.99 -2.19 -2.22
N ASP A 223 -2.64 -1.61 -3.23
CA ASP A 223 -3.71 -0.60 -3.12
C ASP A 223 -3.48 0.46 -2.03
N ILE A 224 -2.29 1.09 -2.07
CA ILE A 224 -1.92 2.17 -1.16
C ILE A 224 -2.99 3.27 -1.14
N HIS A 225 -3.28 3.79 0.06
CA HIS A 225 -4.43 4.68 0.28
C HIS A 225 -4.36 5.93 -0.60
N ALA A 226 -3.24 6.64 -0.59
CA ALA A 226 -3.00 7.78 -1.47
C ALA A 226 -1.78 7.54 -2.35
N LEU A 227 -1.96 7.65 -3.67
CA LEU A 227 -0.85 7.47 -4.63
C LEU A 227 0.29 8.48 -4.41
N GLN A 228 -0.02 9.64 -3.82
CA GLN A 228 0.92 10.68 -3.43
C GLN A 228 1.93 10.21 -2.37
N GLU A 229 1.59 9.18 -1.58
CA GLU A 229 2.53 8.57 -0.62
C GLU A 229 3.79 8.03 -1.30
N ARG A 230 3.78 7.82 -2.64
CA ARG A 230 4.99 7.55 -3.43
C ARG A 230 6.13 8.52 -3.13
N PHE A 231 5.82 9.79 -2.89
CA PHE A 231 6.80 10.84 -2.61
C PHE A 231 7.29 10.84 -1.15
N TYR A 232 6.72 10.00 -0.28
CA TYR A 232 7.22 9.79 1.07
C TYR A 232 8.38 8.81 1.14
N PHE A 233 8.58 8.01 0.11
CA PHE A 233 9.75 7.15 0.00
C PHE A 233 10.95 7.96 -0.50
N GLY A 234 12.14 7.67 0.05
CA GLY A 234 13.42 8.19 -0.40
C GLY A 234 14.04 7.28 -1.46
N ASP A 235 15.15 7.74 -2.04
CA ASP A 235 15.75 7.15 -3.23
C ASP A 235 16.43 5.79 -3.02
N ASN A 236 16.57 5.34 -1.77
CA ASN A 236 17.23 4.07 -1.41
C ASN A 236 16.28 2.87 -1.36
N VAL A 237 15.00 3.07 -1.68
CA VAL A 237 13.99 2.01 -1.79
C VAL A 237 13.18 2.23 -3.07
N LEU A 238 12.74 1.14 -3.69
CA LEU A 238 11.94 1.17 -4.92
C LEU A 238 10.51 0.74 -4.59
N PRO A 239 9.58 1.69 -4.30
CA PRO A 239 8.18 1.34 -4.06
C PRO A 239 7.50 0.86 -5.34
N CYS A 240 7.08 -0.40 -5.33
CA CYS A 240 6.20 -1.02 -6.32
C CYS A 240 4.78 -1.04 -5.77
N PHE A 241 3.85 -0.38 -6.47
CA PHE A 241 2.45 -0.33 -6.05
C PHE A 241 1.64 -1.26 -6.95
N GLU A 242 1.19 -2.35 -6.35
CA GLU A 242 0.34 -3.37 -6.97
C GLU A 242 -1.12 -3.14 -6.60
N SER A 243 -2.03 -3.87 -7.24
CA SER A 243 -3.46 -3.77 -6.99
C SER A 243 -4.11 -5.14 -6.88
N GLY A 244 -5.04 -5.29 -5.93
CA GLY A 244 -5.89 -6.48 -5.78
C GLY A 244 -7.05 -6.54 -6.78
N MET A 245 -7.28 -5.47 -7.57
CA MET A 245 -8.36 -5.37 -8.56
C MET A 245 -8.41 -6.51 -9.58
N PRO A 246 -7.29 -7.06 -10.11
CA PRO A 246 -7.33 -8.20 -11.02
C PRO A 246 -8.02 -9.43 -10.40
N LEU A 247 -7.86 -9.66 -9.09
CA LEU A 247 -8.53 -10.74 -8.37
C LEU A 247 -10.04 -10.53 -8.35
N LEU A 248 -10.48 -9.31 -8.04
CA LEU A 248 -11.90 -8.95 -8.09
C LEU A 248 -12.47 -9.20 -9.49
N LYS A 249 -11.82 -8.68 -10.55
CA LYS A 249 -12.30 -8.86 -11.94
C LYS A 249 -12.48 -10.32 -12.32
N ASN A 250 -11.47 -11.15 -12.03
CA ASN A 250 -11.53 -12.59 -12.26
C ASN A 250 -12.71 -13.22 -11.52
N ARG A 251 -12.92 -12.82 -10.25
CA ARG A 251 -14.03 -13.32 -9.45
C ARG A 251 -15.40 -12.89 -9.98
N LEU A 252 -15.55 -11.64 -10.44
CA LEU A 252 -16.78 -11.11 -11.03
C LEU A 252 -17.13 -11.81 -12.34
N GLN A 253 -16.15 -12.10 -13.19
CA GLN A 253 -16.36 -12.83 -14.45
C GLN A 253 -16.89 -14.25 -14.24
N LYS A 254 -16.59 -14.86 -13.09
CA LYS A 254 -17.04 -16.20 -12.71
C LYS A 254 -18.43 -16.23 -12.07
N LEU A 255 -19.05 -15.07 -11.80
CA LEU A 255 -20.40 -15.02 -11.27
C LEU A 255 -21.44 -15.41 -12.34
N PRO A 256 -22.54 -16.07 -11.95
CA PRO A 256 -23.58 -16.47 -12.88
C PRO A 256 -24.31 -15.28 -13.52
N ASP A 257 -24.30 -14.12 -12.85
CA ASP A 257 -24.90 -12.85 -13.28
C ASP A 257 -23.84 -11.82 -13.70
N SER A 258 -22.68 -12.27 -14.20
CA SER A 258 -21.55 -11.42 -14.58
C SER A 258 -21.89 -10.29 -15.57
N ASP A 259 -22.87 -10.52 -16.45
CA ASP A 259 -23.36 -9.51 -17.41
C ASP A 259 -24.27 -8.43 -16.79
N ASN A 260 -24.75 -8.62 -15.55
CA ASN A 260 -25.66 -7.68 -14.86
C ASN A 260 -25.00 -6.96 -13.66
N ILE A 261 -23.66 -6.93 -13.63
CA ILE A 261 -22.91 -6.30 -12.53
C ILE A 261 -22.77 -4.80 -12.74
N SER A 262 -22.93 -4.04 -11.66
CA SER A 262 -22.54 -2.63 -11.57
C SER A 262 -21.54 -2.41 -10.44
N ILE A 263 -20.63 -1.46 -10.62
CA ILE A 263 -19.67 -1.09 -9.58
C ILE A 263 -20.12 0.19 -8.90
N ALA A 264 -20.29 0.13 -7.57
CA ALA A 264 -20.54 1.30 -6.75
C ALA A 264 -19.27 1.73 -6.02
N PHE A 265 -19.02 3.03 -5.97
CA PHE A 265 -17.98 3.62 -5.14
C PHE A 265 -18.62 4.33 -3.95
N PRO A 266 -18.23 3.99 -2.70
CA PRO A 266 -18.85 4.56 -1.50
C PRO A 266 -18.55 6.05 -1.32
N ASP A 267 -17.48 6.56 -1.95
CA ASP A 267 -17.12 7.97 -1.98
C ASP A 267 -16.29 8.34 -3.23
N GLU A 268 -15.92 9.62 -3.34
CA GLU A 268 -15.11 10.10 -4.47
C GLU A 268 -13.65 9.62 -4.43
N GLY A 269 -13.12 9.27 -3.25
CA GLY A 269 -11.74 8.82 -3.08
C GLY A 269 -11.53 7.44 -3.71
N SER A 270 -12.39 6.51 -3.33
CA SER A 270 -12.47 5.16 -3.91
C SER A 270 -12.72 5.20 -5.43
N TRP A 271 -13.64 6.06 -5.91
CA TRP A 271 -13.85 6.26 -7.35
C TRP A 271 -12.56 6.71 -8.05
N LYS A 272 -11.89 7.76 -7.56
CA LYS A 272 -10.63 8.27 -8.16
C LYS A 272 -9.56 7.18 -8.23
N ARG A 273 -9.50 6.30 -7.24
CA ARG A 273 -8.51 5.22 -7.14
C ARG A 273 -8.76 4.08 -8.13
N PHE A 274 -10.01 3.66 -8.30
CA PHE A 274 -10.32 2.38 -8.97
C PHE A 274 -11.10 2.50 -10.29
N HIS A 275 -11.77 3.61 -10.59
CA HIS A 275 -12.67 3.71 -11.75
C HIS A 275 -12.01 3.32 -13.09
N LYS A 276 -10.75 3.73 -13.33
CA LYS A 276 -10.02 3.40 -14.57
C LYS A 276 -9.85 1.89 -14.75
N GLN A 277 -9.68 1.16 -13.66
CA GLN A 277 -9.53 -0.28 -13.69
C GLN A 277 -10.88 -0.96 -13.95
N LEU A 278 -12.01 -0.33 -13.59
CA LEU A 278 -13.35 -0.91 -13.62
C LEU A 278 -14.27 -0.29 -14.69
N GLN A 279 -13.72 0.44 -15.66
CA GLN A 279 -14.44 1.17 -16.70
C GLN A 279 -15.37 0.33 -17.59
N HIS A 280 -15.22 -1.00 -17.60
CA HIS A 280 -16.06 -1.91 -18.38
C HIS A 280 -17.40 -2.22 -17.70
N TYR A 281 -17.58 -1.84 -16.43
CA TYR A 281 -18.83 -2.01 -15.70
C TYR A 281 -19.57 -0.67 -15.61
N PRO A 282 -20.92 -0.66 -15.65
CA PRO A 282 -21.67 0.55 -15.35
C PRO A 282 -21.38 1.03 -13.92
N VAL A 283 -20.99 2.29 -13.80
CA VAL A 283 -20.51 2.89 -12.54
C VAL A 283 -21.63 3.61 -11.82
N ILE A 284 -21.65 3.43 -10.51
CA ILE A 284 -22.50 4.13 -9.55
C ILE A 284 -21.57 4.87 -8.58
N VAL A 285 -21.85 6.15 -8.34
CA VAL A 285 -21.05 6.96 -7.41
C VAL A 285 -21.95 7.39 -6.28
N CYS A 286 -21.53 7.06 -5.06
CA CYS A 286 -22.11 7.58 -3.85
C CYS A 286 -21.23 8.72 -3.30
N THR A 287 -21.84 9.60 -2.51
CA THR A 287 -21.10 10.65 -1.81
C THR A 287 -21.39 10.59 -0.32
N LYS A 288 -20.34 10.85 0.47
CA LYS A 288 -20.44 10.94 1.92
C LYS A 288 -20.82 12.35 2.30
N VAL A 289 -21.99 12.51 2.89
CA VAL A 289 -22.49 13.80 3.36
C VAL A 289 -22.29 13.88 4.86
N ARG A 290 -21.84 15.06 5.31
CA ARG A 290 -21.68 15.40 6.74
C ARG A 290 -22.61 16.58 7.03
N GLU A 291 -23.67 16.34 7.81
CA GLU A 291 -24.61 17.37 8.26
C GLU A 291 -24.55 17.40 9.80
N GLY A 292 -23.84 18.38 10.36
CA GLY A 292 -23.50 18.39 11.79
C GLY A 292 -22.69 17.15 12.19
N ASP A 293 -23.14 16.46 13.25
CA ASP A 293 -22.54 15.20 13.71
C ASP A 293 -23.01 13.97 12.90
N GLN A 294 -24.03 14.12 12.05
CA GLN A 294 -24.55 13.02 11.26
C GLN A 294 -23.68 12.77 10.03
N ARG A 295 -23.39 11.50 9.78
CA ARG A 295 -22.66 11.03 8.61
C ARG A 295 -23.51 9.99 7.90
N PHE A 296 -23.94 10.28 6.68
CA PHE A 296 -24.72 9.36 5.84
C PHE A 296 -24.19 9.38 4.40
N VAL A 297 -24.66 8.42 3.60
CA VAL A 297 -24.30 8.27 2.19
C VAL A 297 -25.49 8.69 1.33
N ARG A 298 -25.26 9.33 0.19
CA ARG A 298 -26.28 9.60 -0.84
C ARG A 298 -25.82 9.09 -2.20
N LEU A 299 -26.76 8.62 -3.01
CA LEU A 299 -26.52 8.31 -4.42
C LEU A 299 -26.29 9.63 -5.17
N LYS A 300 -25.16 9.74 -5.87
CA LYS A 300 -24.79 10.93 -6.65
C LYS A 300 -25.03 10.72 -8.14
N GLU A 301 -24.56 9.59 -8.67
CA GLU A 301 -24.61 9.24 -10.09
C GLU A 301 -24.83 7.73 -10.28
N GLY A 302 -25.45 7.33 -11.40
CA GLY A 302 -25.71 5.94 -11.77
C GLY A 302 -27.08 5.41 -11.32
N ASP A 303 -27.46 4.24 -11.83
CA ASP A 303 -28.73 3.57 -11.51
C ASP A 303 -28.47 2.14 -10.99
N PRO A 304 -28.74 1.85 -9.71
CA PRO A 304 -28.60 0.51 -9.14
C PRO A 304 -29.74 -0.43 -9.49
N LYS A 305 -30.87 0.07 -10.02
CA LYS A 305 -32.13 -0.68 -10.08
C LYS A 305 -32.01 -1.99 -10.87
N GLY A 306 -32.39 -3.10 -10.23
CA GLY A 306 -32.38 -4.43 -10.84
C GLY A 306 -31.00 -5.04 -11.09
N ARG A 307 -29.92 -4.38 -10.63
CA ARG A 307 -28.53 -4.81 -10.86
C ARG A 307 -27.93 -5.51 -9.65
N HIS A 308 -26.93 -6.35 -9.88
CA HIS A 308 -26.02 -6.79 -8.83
C HIS A 308 -24.95 -5.71 -8.65
N VAL A 309 -25.05 -4.95 -7.56
CA VAL A 309 -24.14 -3.84 -7.28
C VAL A 309 -23.01 -4.30 -6.37
N VAL A 310 -21.77 -4.09 -6.80
CA VAL A 310 -20.57 -4.40 -6.02
C VAL A 310 -19.94 -3.09 -5.55
N ILE A 311 -19.94 -2.88 -4.24
CA ILE A 311 -19.28 -1.73 -3.60
C ILE A 311 -17.78 -2.00 -3.55
N VAL A 312 -16.95 -1.09 -4.08
CA VAL A 312 -15.49 -1.26 -4.14
C VAL A 312 -14.79 -0.15 -3.37
N ASP A 313 -13.91 -0.53 -2.43
CA ASP A 313 -13.06 0.38 -1.66
C ASP A 313 -11.66 -0.22 -1.43
N ASP A 314 -10.69 0.58 -0.97
CA ASP A 314 -9.33 0.07 -0.68
C ASP A 314 -9.28 -0.70 0.62
N PHE A 315 -9.91 -0.18 1.66
CA PHE A 315 -9.96 -0.84 2.96
C PHE A 315 -11.27 -0.60 3.71
N VAL A 316 -11.49 -1.41 4.74
CA VAL A 316 -12.57 -1.18 5.71
C VAL A 316 -12.08 -1.32 7.15
N GLN A 317 -12.47 -0.35 7.98
CA GLN A 317 -12.27 -0.41 9.43
C GLN A 317 -13.60 -0.66 10.14
N SER A 318 -14.40 0.39 10.38
CA SER A 318 -15.66 0.25 11.13
C SER A 318 -16.80 -0.37 10.34
N GLY A 319 -16.72 -0.34 9.00
CA GLY A 319 -17.79 -0.79 8.10
C GLY A 319 -18.95 0.18 7.90
N GLY A 320 -18.99 1.30 8.64
CA GLY A 320 -20.14 2.22 8.61
C GLY A 320 -20.44 2.78 7.22
N THR A 321 -19.43 3.23 6.46
CA THR A 321 -19.64 3.75 5.10
C THR A 321 -20.24 2.70 4.17
N LEU A 322 -19.76 1.45 4.23
CA LEU A 322 -20.25 0.37 3.36
C LEU A 322 -21.69 -0.02 3.69
N ILE A 323 -22.04 -0.08 4.97
CA ILE A 323 -23.41 -0.38 5.42
C ILE A 323 -24.38 0.72 4.99
N GLU A 324 -24.01 1.99 5.13
CA GLU A 324 -24.86 3.09 4.66
C GLU A 324 -24.99 3.10 3.13
N CYS A 325 -23.89 2.81 2.41
CA CYS A 325 -23.93 2.65 0.96
C CYS A 325 -24.86 1.50 0.54
N GLN A 326 -24.79 0.34 1.21
CA GLN A 326 -25.70 -0.79 0.99
C GLN A 326 -27.17 -0.38 1.15
N LYS A 327 -27.52 0.31 2.25
CA LYS A 327 -28.90 0.77 2.50
C LYS A 327 -29.40 1.68 1.39
N VAL A 328 -28.56 2.63 0.96
CA VAL A 328 -28.89 3.57 -0.12
C VAL A 328 -29.13 2.82 -1.42
N LEU A 329 -28.24 1.90 -1.79
CA LEU A 329 -28.35 1.11 -3.03
C LEU A 329 -29.59 0.20 -3.02
N ALA A 330 -29.89 -0.44 -1.89
CA ALA A 330 -31.10 -1.26 -1.72
C ALA A 330 -32.37 -0.41 -1.86
N ALA A 331 -32.41 0.76 -1.22
CA ALA A 331 -33.54 1.68 -1.31
C ALA A 331 -33.79 2.20 -2.74
N HIS A 332 -32.76 2.22 -3.59
CA HIS A 332 -32.87 2.59 -5.02
C HIS A 332 -33.09 1.36 -5.92
N GLY A 333 -33.36 0.18 -5.34
CA GLY A 333 -33.81 -1.01 -6.05
C GLY A 333 -32.71 -1.93 -6.57
N ALA A 334 -31.49 -1.90 -6.00
CA ALA A 334 -30.48 -2.91 -6.26
C ALA A 334 -31.05 -4.32 -6.05
N ALA A 335 -30.79 -5.24 -6.99
CA ALA A 335 -31.28 -6.63 -6.87
C ALA A 335 -30.44 -7.44 -5.88
N LYS A 336 -29.13 -7.20 -5.86
CA LYS A 336 -28.16 -7.79 -4.94
C LYS A 336 -27.08 -6.76 -4.64
N ILE A 337 -26.48 -6.85 -3.46
CA ILE A 337 -25.36 -5.98 -3.08
C ILE A 337 -24.23 -6.87 -2.57
N SER A 338 -23.04 -6.69 -3.13
CA SER A 338 -21.79 -7.27 -2.61
C SER A 338 -20.81 -6.14 -2.28
N ALA A 339 -19.76 -6.48 -1.54
CA ALA A 339 -18.66 -5.56 -1.31
C ALA A 339 -17.32 -6.23 -1.62
N TYR A 340 -16.37 -5.43 -2.07
CA TYR A 340 -14.97 -5.77 -2.16
C TYR A 340 -14.15 -4.71 -1.45
N VAL A 341 -13.21 -5.16 -0.62
CA VAL A 341 -12.07 -4.32 -0.21
C VAL A 341 -10.76 -5.07 -0.42
N THR A 342 -9.69 -4.36 -0.73
CA THR A 342 -8.37 -5.00 -0.72
C THR A 342 -8.00 -5.37 0.73
N HIS A 343 -8.14 -4.43 1.66
CA HIS A 343 -7.71 -4.60 3.05
C HIS A 343 -8.89 -4.61 4.05
N GLY A 344 -9.27 -5.80 4.51
CA GLY A 344 -10.22 -5.96 5.63
C GLY A 344 -9.55 -5.77 6.98
N ILE A 345 -9.57 -4.57 7.56
CA ILE A 345 -8.82 -4.26 8.80
C ILE A 345 -9.64 -4.66 10.04
N PHE A 346 -10.92 -4.30 10.05
CA PHE A 346 -11.91 -4.66 11.07
C PHE A 346 -11.43 -4.69 12.54
N PRO A 347 -10.94 -3.57 13.08
CA PRO A 347 -10.54 -3.50 14.49
C PRO A 347 -11.74 -3.83 15.39
N ASN A 348 -11.46 -4.41 16.56
CA ASN A 348 -12.47 -4.80 17.55
C ASN A 348 -13.59 -5.69 17.00
N LYS A 349 -13.27 -6.59 16.06
CA LYS A 349 -14.22 -7.51 15.42
C LYS A 349 -15.41 -6.82 14.76
N THR A 350 -15.21 -5.61 14.24
CA THR A 350 -16.24 -4.86 13.50
C THR A 350 -16.75 -5.58 12.26
N TRP A 351 -16.04 -6.61 11.77
CA TRP A 351 -16.51 -7.53 10.73
C TRP A 351 -17.81 -8.23 11.10
N GLN A 352 -18.10 -8.43 12.40
CA GLN A 352 -19.31 -9.10 12.86
C GLN A 352 -20.59 -8.40 12.39
N ARG A 353 -20.53 -7.10 12.12
CA ARG A 353 -21.65 -6.31 11.59
C ARG A 353 -22.13 -6.74 10.21
N PHE A 354 -21.32 -7.50 9.48
CA PHE A 354 -21.63 -8.00 8.14
C PHE A 354 -22.01 -9.49 8.16
N LYS A 355 -21.87 -10.16 9.30
CA LYS A 355 -22.22 -11.58 9.42
C LYS A 355 -23.73 -11.73 9.27
N TYR A 356 -24.16 -12.81 8.62
CA TYR A 356 -25.57 -13.14 8.56
C TYR A 356 -26.11 -13.51 9.94
N GLU A 357 -27.20 -12.86 10.35
CA GLU A 357 -27.97 -13.24 11.53
C GLU A 357 -29.33 -13.85 11.13
N ASP A 358 -29.89 -14.66 12.04
CA ASP A 358 -31.20 -15.28 11.86
C ASP A 358 -32.29 -14.19 11.83
N GLY A 359 -33.09 -14.16 10.76
CA GLY A 359 -34.15 -13.17 10.57
C GLY A 359 -33.73 -11.89 9.82
N ASP A 360 -32.47 -11.77 9.41
CA ASP A 360 -32.06 -10.69 8.51
C ASP A 360 -32.81 -10.77 7.17
N GLY A 361 -33.49 -9.66 6.82
CA GLY A 361 -34.09 -9.48 5.51
C GLY A 361 -33.04 -9.31 4.40
N PRO A 362 -33.43 -9.48 3.13
CA PRO A 362 -32.51 -9.38 1.99
C PRO A 362 -31.78 -8.03 1.93
N ASP A 363 -32.42 -6.94 2.35
CA ASP A 363 -31.85 -5.59 2.31
C ASP A 363 -30.68 -5.38 3.29
N LYS A 364 -30.53 -6.27 4.28
CA LYS A 364 -29.45 -6.22 5.28
C LYS A 364 -28.29 -7.16 4.98
N ARG A 365 -28.44 -8.09 4.04
CA ARG A 365 -27.41 -9.06 3.71
C ARG A 365 -26.63 -8.63 2.47
N MET A 366 -25.31 -8.62 2.58
CA MET A 366 -24.45 -8.56 1.40
C MET A 366 -24.31 -9.96 0.84
N GLU A 367 -24.59 -10.15 -0.45
CA GLU A 367 -24.49 -11.46 -1.12
C GLU A 367 -23.08 -12.05 -1.01
N TYR A 368 -22.06 -11.21 -1.19
CA TYR A 368 -20.66 -11.55 -1.01
C TYR A 368 -19.91 -10.38 -0.39
N PHE A 369 -18.95 -10.68 0.46
CA PHE A 369 -17.95 -9.72 0.92
C PHE A 369 -16.56 -10.26 0.61
N TRP A 370 -16.02 -9.85 -0.52
CA TRP A 370 -14.66 -10.20 -0.93
C TRP A 370 -13.64 -9.35 -0.20
N ILE A 371 -12.64 -10.00 0.37
CA ILE A 371 -11.44 -9.36 0.91
C ILE A 371 -10.20 -10.06 0.36
N THR A 372 -9.04 -9.41 0.39
CA THR A 372 -7.78 -10.13 0.13
C THR A 372 -7.16 -10.64 1.42
N ASP A 373 -6.10 -11.43 1.30
CA ASP A 373 -5.31 -11.92 2.44
C ASP A 373 -4.20 -10.94 2.89
N SER A 374 -4.33 -9.65 2.54
CA SER A 374 -3.41 -8.61 3.02
C SER A 374 -3.43 -8.40 4.54
N CYS A 375 -4.52 -8.78 5.21
CA CYS A 375 -4.73 -8.61 6.66
C CYS A 375 -4.94 -9.98 7.33
N PRO A 376 -3.87 -10.70 7.73
CA PRO A 376 -3.96 -12.11 8.10
C PRO A 376 -4.80 -12.38 9.36
N LEU A 377 -4.79 -11.46 10.33
CA LEU A 377 -5.60 -11.60 11.54
C LEU A 377 -7.11 -11.59 11.23
N THR A 378 -7.53 -10.70 10.33
CA THR A 378 -8.92 -10.66 9.86
C THR A 378 -9.27 -11.92 9.08
N VAL A 379 -8.39 -12.35 8.17
CA VAL A 379 -8.60 -13.57 7.36
C VAL A 379 -8.87 -14.76 8.26
N LYS A 380 -8.11 -14.91 9.36
CA LYS A 380 -8.33 -15.97 10.35
C LYS A 380 -9.70 -15.88 11.02
N ASP A 381 -10.15 -14.68 11.35
CA ASP A 381 -11.44 -14.45 12.03
C ASP A 381 -12.66 -14.69 11.12
N VAL A 382 -12.55 -14.39 9.82
CA VAL A 382 -13.68 -14.47 8.89
C VAL A 382 -13.69 -15.74 8.02
N LYS A 383 -12.69 -16.60 8.15
CA LYS A 383 -12.59 -17.86 7.40
C LYS A 383 -13.82 -18.73 7.66
N GLY A 384 -14.57 -19.04 6.59
CA GLY A 384 -15.79 -19.85 6.68
C GLY A 384 -17.01 -19.11 7.26
N VAL A 385 -16.93 -17.79 7.42
CA VAL A 385 -18.04 -16.95 7.91
C VAL A 385 -18.69 -16.24 6.73
N GLN A 386 -19.98 -16.51 6.49
CA GLN A 386 -20.74 -15.79 5.47
C GLN A 386 -20.94 -14.31 5.89
N PRO A 387 -20.86 -13.37 4.94
CA PRO A 387 -20.69 -13.53 3.49
C PRO A 387 -19.23 -13.44 3.01
N PHE A 388 -18.24 -13.59 3.89
CA PHE A 388 -16.85 -13.33 3.56
C PHE A 388 -16.25 -14.40 2.64
N GLU A 389 -15.55 -13.95 1.60
CA GLU A 389 -14.75 -14.77 0.70
C GLU A 389 -13.37 -14.14 0.53
N VAL A 390 -12.30 -14.92 0.74
CA VAL A 390 -10.92 -14.41 0.67
C VAL A 390 -10.34 -14.69 -0.72
N LEU A 391 -9.97 -13.62 -1.43
CA LEU A 391 -9.27 -13.68 -2.71
C LEU A 391 -7.76 -13.57 -2.47
N SER A 392 -7.03 -14.66 -2.69
CA SER A 392 -5.62 -14.72 -2.30
C SER A 392 -4.71 -13.88 -3.20
N LEU A 393 -3.80 -13.11 -2.59
CA LEU A 393 -2.73 -12.37 -3.26
C LEU A 393 -1.58 -13.26 -3.70
N ALA A 394 -1.57 -14.56 -3.36
CA ALA A 394 -0.42 -15.45 -3.57
C ALA A 394 0.13 -15.41 -5.01
N GLY A 395 -0.73 -15.55 -6.02
CA GLY A 395 -0.32 -15.46 -7.43
C GLY A 395 0.26 -14.10 -7.80
N SER A 396 -0.35 -13.01 -7.34
CA SER A 396 0.17 -11.66 -7.61
C SER A 396 1.50 -11.41 -6.90
N ILE A 397 1.70 -11.95 -5.70
CA ILE A 397 2.98 -11.87 -4.99
C ILE A 397 4.04 -12.66 -5.76
N VAL A 398 3.72 -13.84 -6.27
CA VAL A 398 4.63 -14.60 -7.15
C VAL A 398 5.03 -13.76 -8.36
N ASP A 399 4.08 -13.13 -9.04
CA ASP A 399 4.35 -12.28 -10.20
C ASP A 399 5.25 -11.09 -9.84
N ALA A 400 5.00 -10.44 -8.69
CA ALA A 400 5.80 -9.31 -8.21
C ALA A 400 7.21 -9.71 -7.75
N LEU A 401 7.43 -10.98 -7.39
CA LEU A 401 8.71 -11.51 -6.96
C LEU A 401 9.57 -12.06 -8.12
N GLN A 402 8.98 -12.34 -9.29
CA GLN A 402 9.73 -12.80 -10.45
C GLN A 402 10.60 -11.66 -11.01
N ILE A 403 11.94 -11.85 -10.96
CA ILE A 403 12.97 -10.93 -11.48
C ILE A 403 13.50 -11.42 -12.83
#